data_AF-A0A165ER94-F1
#
_entry.id   AF-A0A165ER94-F1
#
_cell.length_a   1.000
_cell.length_b   1.000
_cell.length_c   1.000
_cell.angle_alpha   90.00
_cell.angle_beta   90.00
_cell.angle_gamma   90.00
#
_symmetry.space_group_name_H-M   'P 1'
#
loop_
_entity.id
_entity.type
_entity.pdbx_description
1 polymer ?
#
loop_
_entity_poly.entity_id
_entity_poly.type
_entity_poly.pdbx_seq_one_letter_code
_entity_poly.pdbx_strand_id
1 'polypeptide(L)'
;MYNPLGSPRDREALPKTNGQNAQGAMASRTPWLTRRYTKLLAAVLVLLVGVPLVFRFHGTTHWRPLAAPHAPEPEAERVHETPPLYGRFHEYEMQTSRQTADPPDTKYIFFANHAHTCGWGNVMQELLLHSYLAHRLGRTFVYYNYTWGRDGPDIASYNGIPIPSRIPLTALLQGPVTGAPSITDPYAPRPMAISEDYYAEICPPEKRRLIDSGPIDKSLGVSTVATIAEKWIEIFSTIDDKCVEVPRDAYPVFDIFIFGSAERLLDAWPSLSRSPTLQEFGWSPLIELAFDTNRELIAPSHIFEPALLSTPLRVPAPAAYSFDVDSASSVHTAQVTPSGARYTPVPGLLAMHIRRGDFAEHCVNLGKWGAAYSGFNSFPALPDKFPVPSHLPEDERVEAFRPHCYPDIDEIVRRAEEVALEEEVKGRQRLRDVYIMTNGPAEWVAELKERLVQKGNGRWRMVTSSRDLMLNWEQRYVKQAVDMLIGQRAQVFVGNAFSSLTGIINMARMASGVPPEQSRLL
;
A
#
# COMPACT_ATOMS: atom_id res chain seq x y z
N MET A 1 1.25 -51.72 -51.15
CA MET A 1 1.03 -52.99 -51.85
C MET A 1 0.17 -53.89 -50.95
N TYR A 2 -0.98 -54.32 -51.49
CA TYR A 2 -1.75 -55.54 -51.23
C TYR A 2 -2.11 -56.02 -49.79
N ASN A 3 -3.41 -55.90 -49.51
CA ASN A 3 -4.31 -56.86 -48.81
C ASN A 3 -4.23 -58.27 -49.49
N PRO A 4 -4.76 -59.43 -48.98
CA PRO A 4 -6.07 -59.57 -48.31
C PRO A 4 -6.34 -60.79 -47.34
N LEU A 5 -7.48 -60.71 -46.64
CA LEU A 5 -8.59 -61.68 -46.37
C LEU A 5 -8.36 -63.20 -46.15
N GLY A 6 -9.08 -63.74 -45.14
CA GLY A 6 -9.52 -65.15 -45.06
C GLY A 6 -10.49 -65.41 -43.88
N SER A 7 -11.59 -66.13 -44.14
CA SER A 7 -12.85 -66.20 -43.37
C SER A 7 -13.14 -67.67 -42.86
N PRO A 8 -14.38 -68.13 -42.52
CA PRO A 8 -14.84 -68.52 -41.17
C PRO A 8 -15.34 -70.00 -41.07
N ARG A 9 -15.93 -70.41 -39.93
CA ARG A 9 -16.99 -71.46 -39.70
C ARG A 9 -17.10 -71.71 -38.18
N ASP A 10 -18.22 -71.65 -37.45
CA ASP A 10 -19.62 -72.12 -37.54
C ASP A 10 -19.92 -73.37 -36.66
N ARG A 11 -21.10 -73.30 -36.02
CA ARG A 11 -21.95 -74.34 -35.37
C ARG A 11 -21.76 -74.65 -33.88
N GLU A 12 -22.78 -75.01 -33.09
CA GLU A 12 -24.25 -74.96 -33.09
C GLU A 12 -24.65 -75.83 -31.86
N ALA A 13 -25.65 -75.43 -31.05
CA ALA A 13 -26.61 -76.31 -30.34
C ALA A 13 -27.23 -75.66 -29.07
N LEU A 14 -28.54 -75.45 -29.13
CA LEU A 14 -29.52 -75.45 -28.02
C LEU A 14 -30.00 -76.92 -27.81
N PRO A 15 -30.70 -77.36 -26.72
CA PRO A 15 -31.89 -76.67 -26.15
C PRO A 15 -32.31 -76.90 -24.66
N LYS A 16 -33.21 -75.99 -24.20
CA LYS A 16 -34.49 -76.13 -23.44
C LYS A 16 -34.64 -76.82 -22.05
N THR A 17 -35.10 -75.98 -21.09
CA THR A 17 -36.29 -76.04 -20.17
C THR A 17 -36.50 -77.17 -19.13
N ASN A 18 -36.72 -76.80 -17.85
CA ASN A 18 -38.02 -76.80 -17.11
C ASN A 18 -37.84 -76.89 -15.57
N GLY A 19 -38.74 -76.24 -14.80
CA GLY A 19 -38.98 -76.55 -13.38
C GLY A 19 -39.54 -75.41 -12.53
N GLN A 20 -40.77 -75.55 -12.05
CA GLN A 20 -41.60 -74.57 -11.31
C GLN A 20 -41.48 -74.68 -9.76
N ASN A 21 -41.95 -73.61 -9.09
CA ASN A 21 -42.59 -73.49 -7.77
C ASN A 21 -41.78 -73.64 -6.46
N ALA A 22 -41.79 -72.58 -5.62
CA ALA A 22 -42.44 -72.56 -4.29
C ALA A 22 -42.17 -71.25 -3.51
N GLN A 23 -43.17 -70.78 -2.76
CA GLN A 23 -43.17 -69.63 -1.85
C GLN A 23 -42.38 -69.91 -0.56
N GLY A 24 -41.82 -68.88 0.10
CA GLY A 24 -41.32 -68.99 1.49
C GLY A 24 -40.51 -67.81 2.02
N ALA A 25 -41.18 -66.94 2.79
CA ALA A 25 -40.77 -66.13 3.95
C ALA A 25 -39.35 -65.50 4.09
N MET A 26 -39.39 -64.21 4.50
CA MET A 26 -38.30 -63.37 5.02
C MET A 26 -37.45 -64.02 6.13
N ALA A 27 -36.13 -63.84 6.04
CA ALA A 27 -35.26 -63.62 7.21
C ALA A 27 -34.00 -62.82 6.80
N SER A 28 -33.74 -61.76 7.56
CA SER A 28 -32.66 -60.78 7.42
C SER A 28 -31.25 -61.38 7.52
N ARG A 29 -30.35 -61.01 6.60
CA ARG A 29 -28.90 -61.05 6.82
C ARG A 29 -28.25 -59.79 6.24
N THR A 30 -27.77 -58.93 7.15
CA THR A 30 -26.95 -57.75 6.89
C THR A 30 -25.64 -58.14 6.19
N PRO A 31 -25.21 -57.42 5.13
CA PRO A 31 -23.95 -57.72 4.46
C PRO A 31 -22.78 -57.15 5.28
N TRP A 32 -21.94 -58.05 5.78
CA TRP A 32 -20.66 -57.73 6.42
C TRP A 32 -19.75 -57.02 5.40
N LEU A 33 -19.33 -55.78 5.71
CA LEU A 33 -18.31 -55.06 4.95
C LEU A 33 -17.02 -55.89 4.92
N THR A 34 -16.61 -56.33 3.73
CA THR A 34 -15.38 -57.13 3.58
C THR A 34 -14.16 -56.33 4.03
N ARG A 35 -13.12 -57.04 4.50
CA ARG A 35 -11.88 -56.49 5.09
C ARG A 35 -11.16 -55.45 4.22
N ARG A 36 -11.46 -55.38 2.92
CA ARG A 36 -10.96 -54.38 1.97
C ARG A 36 -11.71 -53.05 2.10
N TYR A 37 -13.04 -53.10 2.24
CA TYR A 37 -13.86 -51.89 2.39
C TYR A 37 -13.67 -51.24 3.76
N THR A 38 -13.45 -52.00 4.83
CA THR A 38 -13.12 -51.42 6.15
C THR A 38 -11.77 -50.70 6.16
N LYS A 39 -10.76 -51.20 5.43
CA LYS A 39 -9.47 -50.50 5.28
C LYS A 39 -9.58 -49.21 4.47
N LEU A 40 -10.36 -49.24 3.39
CA LEU A 40 -10.67 -48.05 2.59
C LEU A 40 -11.44 -47.02 3.40
N LEU A 41 -12.46 -47.45 4.15
CA LEU A 41 -13.24 -46.55 5.00
C LEU A 41 -12.37 -45.92 6.09
N ALA A 42 -11.49 -46.71 6.73
CA ALA A 42 -10.55 -46.19 7.73
C ALA A 42 -9.53 -45.21 7.12
N ALA A 43 -8.98 -45.49 5.94
CA ALA A 43 -8.07 -44.58 5.26
C ALA A 43 -8.76 -43.26 4.86
N VAL A 44 -10.00 -43.35 4.36
CA VAL A 44 -10.84 -42.18 4.07
C VAL A 44 -11.16 -41.42 5.35
N LEU A 45 -11.43 -42.10 6.47
CA LEU A 45 -11.70 -41.44 7.75
C LEU A 45 -10.44 -40.76 8.32
N VAL A 46 -9.26 -41.37 8.18
CA VAL A 46 -7.98 -40.74 8.54
C VAL A 46 -7.67 -39.56 7.64
N LEU A 47 -8.00 -39.59 6.35
CA LEU A 47 -7.87 -38.45 5.46
C LEU A 47 -8.89 -37.34 5.78
N LEU A 48 -10.17 -37.70 6.01
CA LEU A 48 -11.24 -36.74 6.25
C LEU A 48 -11.23 -36.13 7.65
N VAL A 49 -10.64 -36.82 8.64
CA VAL A 49 -10.61 -36.37 10.04
C VAL A 49 -9.19 -36.00 10.45
N GLY A 50 -8.21 -36.85 10.11
CA GLY A 50 -6.80 -36.65 10.49
C GLY A 50 -6.15 -35.48 9.77
N VAL A 51 -6.36 -35.30 8.46
CA VAL A 51 -5.79 -34.16 7.72
C VAL A 51 -6.35 -32.83 8.25
N PRO A 52 -7.67 -32.62 8.39
CA PRO A 52 -8.17 -31.37 8.96
C PRO A 52 -7.82 -31.20 10.44
N LEU A 53 -7.66 -32.26 11.24
CA LEU A 53 -7.13 -32.15 12.62
C LEU A 53 -5.66 -31.73 12.63
N VAL A 54 -4.82 -32.28 11.75
CA VAL A 54 -3.43 -31.86 11.61
C VAL A 54 -3.35 -30.42 11.10
N PHE A 55 -4.20 -30.00 10.16
CA PHE A 55 -4.32 -28.58 9.78
C PHE A 55 -4.89 -27.69 10.90
N ARG A 56 -5.70 -28.24 11.81
CA ARG A 56 -6.26 -27.49 12.96
C ARG A 56 -5.28 -27.41 14.14
N PHE A 57 -4.33 -28.34 14.24
CA PHE A 57 -3.30 -28.41 15.29
C PHE A 57 -1.92 -27.92 14.83
N HIS A 58 -1.64 -27.84 13.52
CA HIS A 58 -0.41 -27.27 12.94
C HIS A 58 -0.64 -26.03 12.06
N GLY A 59 -1.87 -25.79 11.61
CA GLY A 59 -2.22 -24.62 10.82
C GLY A 59 -2.79 -23.52 11.69
N THR A 60 -2.03 -22.44 11.82
CA THR A 60 -2.48 -21.09 12.21
C THR A 60 -3.13 -20.99 13.59
N THR A 61 -2.38 -20.46 14.56
CA THR A 61 -2.97 -19.61 15.59
C THR A 61 -4.02 -18.71 14.92
N HIS A 62 -5.27 -18.83 15.36
CA HIS A 62 -6.42 -18.17 14.77
C HIS A 62 -6.28 -16.63 14.89
N TRP A 63 -5.54 -16.01 13.98
CA TRP A 63 -5.73 -14.58 13.71
C TRP A 63 -7.13 -14.45 13.12
N ARG A 64 -8.08 -14.03 13.96
CA ARG A 64 -9.40 -13.62 13.49
C ARG A 64 -9.26 -12.15 13.11
N PRO A 65 -9.31 -11.78 11.82
CA PRO A 65 -9.32 -10.37 11.45
C PRO A 65 -10.47 -9.68 12.20
N LEU A 66 -10.14 -8.71 13.06
CA LEU A 66 -11.14 -7.74 13.48
C LEU A 66 -11.59 -6.99 12.23
N ALA A 67 -12.91 -6.78 12.11
CA ALA A 67 -13.40 -5.85 11.12
C ALA A 67 -12.85 -4.47 11.48
N ALA A 68 -12.07 -3.89 10.58
CA ALA A 68 -11.65 -2.50 10.69
C ALA A 68 -12.90 -1.61 10.85
N PRO A 69 -12.79 -0.46 11.54
CA PRO A 69 -13.95 0.36 11.86
C PRO A 69 -14.75 0.71 10.61
N HIS A 70 -16.04 0.36 10.59
CA HIS A 70 -16.96 0.70 9.50
C HIS A 70 -16.99 2.20 9.30
N ALA A 71 -16.48 2.73 8.19
CA ALA A 71 -16.59 4.15 7.94
C ALA A 71 -18.07 4.55 7.90
N PRO A 72 -18.49 5.60 8.65
CA PRO A 72 -19.89 5.98 8.71
C PRO A 72 -20.38 6.32 7.31
N GLU A 73 -21.63 5.96 7.01
CA GLU A 73 -22.30 6.39 5.78
C GLU A 73 -22.19 7.91 5.66
N PRO A 74 -22.06 8.45 4.43
CA PRO A 74 -22.02 9.89 4.22
C PRO A 74 -23.34 10.50 4.69
N GLU A 75 -23.38 10.99 5.92
CA GLU A 75 -24.51 11.74 6.45
C GLU A 75 -24.57 13.11 5.76
N ALA A 76 -25.79 13.55 5.44
CA ALA A 76 -26.05 14.94 5.05
C ALA A 76 -25.46 15.87 6.12
N GLU A 77 -24.71 16.89 5.69
CA GLU A 77 -23.85 17.75 6.52
C GLU A 77 -24.43 18.05 7.91
N ARG A 78 -24.10 17.20 8.89
CA ARG A 78 -24.02 17.67 10.27
C ARG A 78 -22.81 18.57 10.32
N VAL A 79 -23.03 19.85 10.55
CA VAL A 79 -21.94 20.80 10.79
C VAL A 79 -21.29 20.39 12.09
N HIS A 80 -20.20 19.61 12.00
CA HIS A 80 -19.38 19.29 13.15
C HIS A 80 -18.52 20.51 13.46
N GLU A 81 -18.73 21.10 14.63
CA GLU A 81 -17.99 22.28 15.10
C GLU A 81 -16.52 21.97 15.41
N THR A 82 -16.18 20.69 15.64
CA THR A 82 -14.84 20.25 16.02
C THR A 82 -14.29 19.15 15.11
N PRO A 83 -12.97 19.04 14.94
CA PRO A 83 -12.34 17.93 14.23
C PRO A 83 -12.58 16.58 14.92
N PRO A 84 -12.55 15.46 14.17
CA PRO A 84 -12.70 14.11 14.71
C PRO A 84 -11.47 13.70 15.52
N LEU A 85 -11.71 13.04 16.65
CA LEU A 85 -10.64 12.47 17.48
C LEU A 85 -10.32 11.01 17.12
N TYR A 86 -11.05 10.42 16.18
CA TYR A 86 -10.85 9.05 15.68
C TYR A 86 -10.83 7.96 16.78
N GLY A 87 -11.57 8.15 17.88
CA GLY A 87 -11.55 7.23 19.03
C GLY A 87 -11.79 5.77 18.66
N ARG A 88 -12.65 5.48 17.68
CA ARG A 88 -12.92 4.13 17.18
C ARG A 88 -11.73 3.47 16.46
N PHE A 89 -10.89 4.26 15.80
CA PHE A 89 -9.66 3.76 15.15
C PHE A 89 -8.58 3.51 16.20
N HIS A 90 -8.44 4.40 17.18
CA HIS A 90 -7.56 4.18 18.31
C HIS A 90 -7.95 2.92 19.11
N GLU A 91 -9.25 2.74 19.38
CA GLU A 91 -9.74 1.53 20.04
C GLU A 91 -9.45 0.26 19.20
N TYR A 92 -9.65 0.33 17.88
CA TYR A 92 -9.32 -0.77 16.97
C TYR A 92 -7.82 -1.13 16.99
N GLU A 93 -6.93 -0.14 17.05
CA GLU A 93 -5.48 -0.36 17.19
C GLU A 93 -5.13 -1.06 18.50
N MET A 94 -5.75 -0.64 19.60
CA MET A 94 -5.58 -1.27 20.92
C MET A 94 -6.09 -2.71 20.93
N GLN A 95 -7.28 -2.95 20.38
CA GLN A 95 -7.86 -4.29 20.29
C GLN A 95 -7.01 -5.21 19.43
N THR A 96 -6.59 -4.75 18.25
CA THR A 96 -5.76 -5.53 17.32
C THR A 96 -4.40 -5.86 17.93
N SER A 97 -3.75 -4.87 18.56
CA SER A 97 -2.46 -5.08 19.22
C SER A 97 -2.58 -6.08 20.38
N ARG A 98 -3.59 -5.93 21.25
CA ARG A 98 -3.83 -6.87 22.37
C ARG A 98 -4.17 -8.29 21.91
N GLN A 99 -4.86 -8.45 20.77
CA GLN A 99 -5.17 -9.77 20.22
C GLN A 99 -3.93 -10.57 19.82
N THR A 100 -2.85 -9.89 19.45
CA THR A 100 -1.59 -10.53 19.10
C THR A 100 -0.83 -11.04 20.33
N ALA A 101 -1.29 -10.68 21.53
CA ALA A 101 -0.65 -10.92 22.81
C ALA A 101 0.79 -10.37 22.86
N ASP A 102 1.53 -10.75 23.90
CA ASP A 102 2.96 -10.44 24.06
C ASP A 102 3.76 -11.75 24.10
N PRO A 103 4.04 -12.39 22.95
CA PRO A 103 4.78 -13.64 22.94
C PRO A 103 6.19 -13.47 23.56
N PRO A 104 6.72 -14.46 24.30
CA PRO A 104 8.00 -14.32 25.00
C PRO A 104 9.18 -13.96 24.09
N ASP A 105 9.22 -14.52 22.88
CA ASP A 105 10.31 -14.34 21.92
C ASP A 105 10.15 -13.10 21.04
N THR A 106 9.02 -12.40 21.15
CA THR A 106 8.76 -11.21 20.35
C THR A 106 9.56 -10.03 20.88
N LYS A 107 10.34 -9.40 20.00
CA LYS A 107 11.10 -8.19 20.27
C LYS A 107 10.47 -7.00 19.57
N TYR A 108 10.56 -5.83 20.19
CA TYR A 108 9.93 -4.60 19.73
C TYR A 108 10.97 -3.52 19.50
N ILE A 109 10.65 -2.60 18.59
CA ILE A 109 11.40 -1.36 18.42
C ILE A 109 10.44 -0.18 18.21
N PHE A 110 10.59 0.83 19.06
CA PHE A 110 9.85 2.08 18.96
C PHE A 110 10.76 3.24 18.57
N PHE A 111 10.39 3.97 17.53
CA PHE A 111 11.08 5.18 17.09
C PHE A 111 10.35 6.40 17.66
N ALA A 112 10.65 6.77 18.90
CA ALA A 112 9.96 7.88 19.57
C ALA A 112 10.34 9.24 18.96
N ASN A 113 11.47 9.34 18.26
CA ASN A 113 11.95 10.52 17.54
C ASN A 113 11.30 10.75 16.15
N HIS A 114 10.27 10.00 15.78
CA HIS A 114 9.60 10.13 14.49
C HIS A 114 9.10 11.56 14.17
N ALA A 115 9.05 11.90 12.88
CA ALA A 115 8.59 13.17 12.38
C ALA A 115 7.15 13.50 12.82
N HIS A 116 6.95 14.75 13.20
CA HIS A 116 5.66 15.30 13.59
C HIS A 116 5.55 16.75 13.08
N THR A 117 4.41 17.41 13.30
CA THR A 117 4.19 18.84 13.00
C THR A 117 4.47 19.23 11.53
N CYS A 118 4.41 18.26 10.61
CA CYS A 118 4.66 18.48 9.19
C CYS A 118 3.66 17.68 8.34
N GLY A 119 3.67 17.93 7.04
CA GLY A 119 2.73 17.31 6.11
C GLY A 119 2.87 15.78 6.04
N TRP A 120 1.74 15.11 5.79
CA TRP A 120 1.65 13.65 5.74
C TRP A 120 2.71 12.99 4.85
N GLY A 121 3.06 13.60 3.71
CA GLY A 121 4.11 13.07 2.83
C GLY A 121 5.48 12.93 3.51
N ASN A 122 5.85 13.86 4.41
CA ASN A 122 7.10 13.79 5.15
C ASN A 122 7.06 12.73 6.26
N VAL A 123 5.92 12.59 6.93
CA VAL A 123 5.73 11.59 7.99
C VAL A 123 5.66 10.18 7.41
N MET A 124 4.93 9.99 6.32
CA MET A 124 4.69 8.67 5.73
C MET A 124 5.96 8.05 5.15
N GLN A 125 6.84 8.81 4.50
CA GLN A 125 8.09 8.28 3.98
C GLN A 125 9.01 7.75 5.09
N GLU A 126 9.11 8.46 6.22
CA GLU A 126 9.90 8.02 7.36
C GLU A 126 9.23 6.83 8.07
N LEU A 127 7.90 6.87 8.25
CA LEU A 127 7.13 5.77 8.82
C LEU A 127 7.32 4.46 8.05
N LEU A 128 7.33 4.50 6.72
CA LEU A 128 7.57 3.31 5.90
C LEU A 128 9.03 2.83 6.02
N LEU A 129 10.01 3.74 6.13
CA LEU A 129 11.40 3.36 6.39
C LEU A 129 11.61 2.78 7.81
N HIS A 130 10.91 3.29 8.82
CA HIS A 130 10.92 2.72 10.17
C HIS A 130 10.30 1.32 10.20
N SER A 131 9.17 1.12 9.52
CA SER A 131 8.56 -0.21 9.37
C SER A 131 9.48 -1.18 8.64
N TYR A 132 10.10 -0.74 7.54
CA TYR A 132 11.10 -1.52 6.81
C TYR A 132 12.32 -1.86 7.67
N LEU A 133 12.84 -0.88 8.43
CA LEU A 133 13.98 -1.11 9.30
C LEU A 133 13.64 -2.11 10.41
N ALA A 134 12.50 -1.95 11.08
CA ALA A 134 12.04 -2.90 12.10
C ALA A 134 11.93 -4.33 11.55
N HIS A 135 11.35 -4.49 10.36
CA HIS A 135 11.31 -5.77 9.63
C HIS A 135 12.71 -6.34 9.40
N ARG A 136 13.65 -5.53 8.88
CA ARG A 136 15.04 -5.93 8.65
C ARG A 136 15.78 -6.32 9.93
N LEU A 137 15.42 -5.72 11.07
CA LEU A 137 15.96 -6.04 12.40
C LEU A 137 15.35 -7.30 13.02
N GLY A 138 14.34 -7.92 12.39
CA GLY A 138 13.59 -9.03 12.97
C GLY A 138 12.79 -8.61 14.22
N ARG A 139 12.36 -7.35 14.28
CA ARG A 139 11.62 -6.78 15.41
C ARG A 139 10.24 -6.30 14.99
N THR A 140 9.27 -6.46 15.88
CA THR A 140 7.94 -5.87 15.73
C THR A 140 8.05 -4.36 15.73
N PHE A 141 7.50 -3.74 14.69
CA PHE A 141 7.44 -2.28 14.56
C PHE A 141 6.43 -1.71 15.56
N VAL A 142 6.83 -0.76 16.40
CA VAL A 142 5.87 0.00 17.21
C VAL A 142 5.44 1.22 16.39
N TYR A 143 4.25 1.15 15.81
CA TYR A 143 3.72 2.23 14.99
C TYR A 143 3.12 3.35 15.85
N TYR A 144 3.07 4.54 15.27
CA TYR A 144 2.69 5.78 15.93
C TYR A 144 1.69 6.58 15.09
N ASN A 145 1.01 7.51 15.76
CA ASN A 145 0.00 8.38 15.16
C ASN A 145 0.62 9.39 14.18
N TYR A 146 -0.16 9.81 13.18
CA TYR A 146 0.17 11.05 12.47
C TYR A 146 -0.11 12.23 13.40
N THR A 147 0.96 12.90 13.83
CA THR A 147 0.93 13.79 14.99
C THR A 147 1.28 15.24 14.65
N TRP A 148 0.41 16.17 15.05
CA TRP A 148 0.62 17.62 15.06
C TRP A 148 0.87 18.15 16.47
N GLY A 149 0.33 17.51 17.50
CA GLY A 149 0.56 17.87 18.90
C GLY A 149 0.71 16.62 19.75
N ARG A 150 1.93 16.34 20.23
CA ARG A 150 2.23 15.14 21.04
C ARG A 150 1.60 15.23 22.42
N ASP A 151 1.98 16.23 23.21
CA ASP A 151 1.58 16.36 24.62
C ASP A 151 0.55 17.50 24.84
N GLY A 152 0.05 18.06 23.75
CA GLY A 152 -0.92 19.16 23.75
C GLY A 152 -2.38 18.71 23.83
N PRO A 153 -3.34 19.64 23.67
CA PRO A 153 -4.76 19.31 23.56
C PRO A 153 -5.02 18.40 22.36
N ASP A 154 -6.18 17.72 22.35
CA ASP A 154 -6.56 16.80 21.27
C ASP A 154 -6.86 17.49 19.93
N ILE A 155 -7.01 18.82 19.95
CA ILE A 155 -7.21 19.67 18.78
C ILE A 155 -6.02 20.64 18.68
N ALA A 156 -5.32 20.59 17.55
CA ALA A 156 -4.26 21.52 17.17
C ALA A 156 -4.79 22.58 16.20
N SER A 157 -3.96 23.57 15.89
CA SER A 157 -4.24 24.59 14.87
C SER A 157 -3.19 24.56 13.78
N TYR A 158 -3.62 24.53 12.53
CA TYR A 158 -2.76 24.64 11.36
C TYR A 158 -3.32 25.72 10.43
N ASN A 159 -2.53 26.77 10.19
CA ASN A 159 -2.97 27.97 9.44
C ASN A 159 -4.29 28.58 9.96
N GLY A 160 -4.50 28.54 11.28
CA GLY A 160 -5.71 29.04 11.92
C GLY A 160 -6.92 28.10 11.83
N ILE A 161 -6.78 26.94 11.18
CA ILE A 161 -7.83 25.93 11.04
C ILE A 161 -7.65 24.87 12.13
N PRO A 162 -8.70 24.54 12.90
CA PRO A 162 -8.63 23.46 13.89
C PRO A 162 -8.47 22.11 13.18
N ILE A 163 -7.52 21.30 13.64
CA ILE A 163 -7.23 19.96 13.14
C ILE A 163 -7.05 18.97 14.30
N PRO A 164 -7.23 17.66 14.08
CA PRO A 164 -6.91 16.66 15.09
C PRO A 164 -5.42 16.68 15.39
N SER A 165 -5.05 16.71 16.68
CA SER A 165 -3.63 16.68 17.09
C SER A 165 -2.96 15.34 16.79
N ARG A 166 -3.73 14.26 16.80
CA ARG A 166 -3.27 12.89 16.64
C ARG A 166 -4.28 12.14 15.80
N ILE A 167 -3.83 11.54 14.70
CA ILE A 167 -4.65 10.70 13.83
C ILE A 167 -4.09 9.27 13.92
N PRO A 168 -4.88 8.29 14.43
CA PRO A 168 -4.51 6.88 14.44
C PRO A 168 -4.05 6.40 13.07
N LEU A 169 -2.98 5.61 13.02
CA LEU A 169 -2.40 5.16 11.75
C LEU A 169 -3.41 4.34 10.94
N THR A 170 -4.27 3.57 11.60
CA THR A 170 -5.35 2.78 11.00
C THR A 170 -6.49 3.62 10.39
N ALA A 171 -6.54 4.93 10.66
CA ALA A 171 -7.41 5.84 9.91
C ALA A 171 -6.85 6.15 8.51
N LEU A 172 -5.54 5.97 8.30
CA LEU A 172 -4.84 6.28 7.05
C LEU A 172 -4.43 5.01 6.29
N LEU A 173 -3.85 4.04 6.97
CA LEU A 173 -3.21 2.85 6.40
C LEU A 173 -3.80 1.55 6.95
N GLN A 174 -3.53 0.44 6.27
CA GLN A 174 -3.75 -0.93 6.71
C GLN A 174 -2.62 -1.84 6.18
N GLY A 175 -2.61 -3.11 6.59
CA GLY A 175 -1.59 -4.08 6.18
C GLY A 175 -0.50 -4.28 7.24
N PRO A 176 0.69 -4.81 6.88
CA PRO A 176 1.69 -5.18 7.86
C PRO A 176 2.19 -4.02 8.73
N VAL A 177 2.20 -2.79 8.19
CA VAL A 177 2.60 -1.58 8.92
C VAL A 177 1.67 -1.28 10.11
N THR A 178 0.44 -1.79 10.11
CA THR A 178 -0.52 -1.70 11.22
C THR A 178 -0.77 -3.05 11.91
N GLY A 179 0.14 -4.01 11.75
CA GLY A 179 0.10 -5.28 12.49
C GLY A 179 -0.56 -6.46 11.78
N ALA A 180 -1.00 -6.31 10.52
CA ALA A 180 -1.46 -7.47 9.76
C ALA A 180 -0.31 -8.48 9.53
N PRO A 181 -0.58 -9.79 9.51
CA PRO A 181 0.45 -10.78 9.19
C PRO A 181 0.94 -10.58 7.75
N SER A 182 2.25 -10.79 7.53
CA SER A 182 2.81 -10.81 6.18
C SER A 182 2.54 -12.14 5.49
N ILE A 183 2.10 -12.09 4.24
CA ILE A 183 1.99 -13.25 3.35
C ILE A 183 3.21 -13.40 2.44
N THR A 184 3.92 -12.30 2.12
CA THR A 184 5.08 -12.33 1.22
C THR A 184 6.36 -12.71 1.94
N ASP A 185 6.41 -12.53 3.26
CA ASP A 185 7.47 -13.03 4.13
C ASP A 185 6.89 -13.80 5.33
N PRO A 186 6.81 -15.14 5.24
CA PRO A 186 6.35 -15.99 6.33
C PRO A 186 7.19 -15.89 7.62
N TYR A 187 8.43 -15.43 7.52
CA TYR A 187 9.38 -15.30 8.64
C TYR A 187 9.39 -13.92 9.27
N ALA A 188 8.59 -12.99 8.73
CA ALA A 188 8.48 -11.67 9.28
C ALA A 188 7.97 -11.71 10.74
N PRO A 189 8.31 -10.70 11.57
CA PRO A 189 7.86 -10.63 12.96
C PRO A 189 6.35 -10.86 13.11
N ARG A 190 5.94 -11.56 14.19
CA ARG A 190 4.53 -11.82 14.50
C ARG A 190 4.23 -11.37 15.92
N PRO A 191 3.45 -10.28 16.11
CA PRO A 191 2.90 -9.42 15.05
C PRO A 191 3.97 -8.64 14.28
N MET A 192 3.62 -8.15 13.09
CA MET A 192 4.49 -7.28 12.29
C MET A 192 4.64 -5.90 12.93
N ALA A 193 3.56 -5.41 13.53
CA ALA A 193 3.53 -4.13 14.20
C ALA A 193 2.46 -4.09 15.31
N ILE A 194 2.65 -3.20 16.29
CA ILE A 194 1.69 -2.91 17.38
C ILE A 194 1.62 -1.40 17.63
N SER A 195 0.55 -0.94 18.27
CA SER A 195 0.41 0.48 18.64
C SER A 195 1.41 0.89 19.73
N GLU A 196 1.83 2.16 19.69
CA GLU A 196 2.60 2.82 20.74
C GLU A 196 1.99 2.62 22.13
N ASP A 197 0.68 2.79 22.27
CA ASP A 197 -0.01 2.67 23.56
C ASP A 197 0.01 1.22 24.09
N TYR A 198 -0.14 0.21 23.23
CA TYR A 198 0.01 -1.19 23.66
C TYR A 198 1.47 -1.52 23.99
N TYR A 199 2.42 -1.00 23.22
CA TYR A 199 3.85 -1.11 23.55
C TYR A 199 4.13 -0.51 24.94
N ALA A 200 3.51 0.62 25.30
CA ALA A 200 3.66 1.21 26.63
C ALA A 200 3.11 0.32 27.76
N GLU A 201 2.08 -0.48 27.51
CA GLU A 201 1.54 -1.46 28.49
C GLU A 201 2.52 -2.62 28.74
N ILE A 202 3.09 -3.21 27.68
CA ILE A 202 3.92 -4.42 27.78
C ILE A 202 5.40 -4.09 28.06
N CYS A 203 5.84 -2.94 27.56
CA CYS A 203 7.17 -2.37 27.69
C CYS A 203 7.08 -0.99 28.36
N PRO A 204 6.79 -0.91 29.68
CA PRO A 204 6.82 0.36 30.40
C PRO A 204 8.25 0.93 30.45
N PRO A 205 8.43 2.25 30.69
CA PRO A 205 9.71 2.94 30.55
C PRO A 205 10.91 2.26 31.24
N GLU A 206 10.70 1.69 32.43
CA GLU A 206 11.73 0.99 33.21
C GLU A 206 12.23 -0.32 32.58
N LYS A 207 11.50 -0.89 31.62
CA LYS A 207 11.91 -2.08 30.87
C LYS A 207 12.57 -1.76 29.52
N ARG A 208 12.60 -0.49 29.13
CA ARG A 208 13.06 -0.09 27.79
C ARG A 208 14.57 0.09 27.76
N ARG A 209 15.22 -0.59 26.83
CA ARG A 209 16.58 -0.26 26.42
C ARG A 209 16.54 0.93 25.48
N LEU A 210 17.06 2.07 25.94
CA LEU A 210 17.19 3.27 25.12
C LEU A 210 18.42 3.18 24.22
N ILE A 211 18.24 3.45 22.93
CA ILE A 211 19.31 3.50 21.93
C ILE A 211 19.42 4.92 21.40
N ASP A 212 20.47 5.62 21.84
CA ASP A 212 20.81 6.93 21.29
C ASP A 212 21.37 6.77 19.87
N SER A 213 20.70 7.40 18.91
CA SER A 213 21.08 7.40 17.50
C SER A 213 22.20 8.38 17.18
N GLY A 214 22.52 9.35 18.06
CA GLY A 214 23.53 10.37 17.80
C GLY A 214 24.93 9.82 17.52
N PRO A 215 25.47 8.89 18.34
CA PRO A 215 26.75 8.23 18.06
C PRO A 215 26.73 7.41 16.76
N ILE A 216 25.57 6.82 16.41
CA ILE A 216 25.39 6.02 15.19
C ILE A 216 25.48 6.94 13.97
N ASP A 217 24.67 8.00 13.96
CA ASP A 217 24.65 9.04 12.93
C ASP A 217 26.05 9.64 12.71
N LYS A 218 26.72 10.05 13.80
CA LYS A 218 28.09 10.59 13.74
C LYS A 218 29.10 9.61 13.14
N SER A 219 28.95 8.31 13.39
CA SER A 219 29.84 7.28 12.83
C SER A 219 29.64 7.05 11.34
N LEU A 220 28.43 7.31 10.84
CA LEU A 220 28.03 7.13 9.45
C LEU A 220 28.29 8.37 8.60
N GLY A 221 28.23 9.56 9.20
CA GLY A 221 28.25 10.82 8.45
C GLY A 221 27.13 10.87 7.41
N VAL A 222 27.38 11.51 6.26
CA VAL A 222 26.43 11.51 5.14
C VAL A 222 26.39 10.12 4.51
N SER A 223 25.34 9.36 4.83
CA SER A 223 25.19 7.97 4.42
C SER A 223 23.87 7.71 3.69
N THR A 224 23.80 6.57 3.01
CA THR A 224 22.62 6.11 2.27
C THR A 224 21.67 5.29 3.16
N VAL A 225 20.42 5.08 2.74
CA VAL A 225 19.42 4.33 3.53
C VAL A 225 19.86 2.89 3.74
N ALA A 226 20.43 2.22 2.72
CA ALA A 226 20.90 0.85 2.91
C ALA A 226 22.05 0.80 3.91
N THR A 227 23.00 1.74 3.83
CA THR A 227 24.14 1.81 4.77
C THR A 227 23.68 2.05 6.21
N ILE A 228 22.72 2.95 6.42
CA ILE A 228 22.09 3.18 7.72
C ILE A 228 21.44 1.88 8.20
N ALA A 229 20.62 1.23 7.38
CA ALA A 229 19.95 -0.02 7.77
C ALA A 229 20.95 -1.13 8.16
N GLU A 230 22.03 -1.32 7.41
CA GLU A 230 23.07 -2.30 7.76
C GLU A 230 23.77 -1.96 9.08
N LYS A 231 24.02 -0.68 9.35
CA LYS A 231 24.63 -0.28 10.62
C LYS A 231 23.70 -0.54 11.81
N TRP A 232 22.40 -0.29 11.65
CA TRP A 232 21.42 -0.63 12.67
C TRP A 232 21.32 -2.16 12.86
N ILE A 233 21.36 -2.96 11.79
CA ILE A 233 21.40 -4.43 11.88
C ILE A 233 22.64 -4.91 12.66
N GLU A 234 23.82 -4.36 12.35
CA GLU A 234 25.07 -4.66 13.06
C GLU A 234 24.93 -4.40 14.57
N ILE A 235 24.44 -3.22 14.95
CA ILE A 235 24.26 -2.84 16.37
C ILE A 235 23.26 -3.78 17.05
N PHE A 236 22.14 -4.04 16.40
CA PHE A 236 21.06 -4.87 16.95
C PHE A 236 21.40 -6.37 17.01
N SER A 237 22.45 -6.83 16.29
CA SER A 237 22.99 -8.18 16.46
C SER A 237 23.50 -8.45 17.88
N THR A 238 23.83 -7.37 18.63
CA THR A 238 24.29 -7.43 20.02
C THR A 238 23.22 -7.07 21.05
N ILE A 239 22.02 -6.66 20.60
CA ILE A 239 20.93 -6.20 21.47
C ILE A 239 19.84 -7.26 21.49
N ASP A 240 19.80 -8.01 22.58
CA ASP A 240 18.78 -9.04 22.81
C ASP A 240 17.54 -8.50 23.53
N ASP A 241 17.58 -7.25 24.04
CA ASP A 241 16.50 -6.64 24.81
C ASP A 241 15.16 -6.71 24.08
N LYS A 242 14.13 -7.16 24.81
CA LYS A 242 12.76 -7.27 24.31
C LYS A 242 12.19 -5.90 23.90
N CYS A 243 12.36 -4.90 24.75
CA CYS A 243 11.79 -3.57 24.60
C CYS A 243 12.91 -2.59 24.24
N VAL A 244 12.94 -2.13 22.99
CA VAL A 244 13.92 -1.13 22.53
C VAL A 244 13.22 0.13 22.07
N GLU A 245 13.75 1.28 22.47
CA GLU A 245 13.25 2.59 22.06
C GLU A 245 14.40 3.50 21.62
N VAL A 246 14.19 4.19 20.50
CA VAL A 246 15.00 5.34 20.09
C VAL A 246 14.37 6.57 20.75
N PRO A 247 15.06 7.23 21.70
CA PRO A 247 14.48 8.32 22.50
C PRO A 247 13.95 9.48 21.66
N ARG A 248 12.93 10.17 22.18
CA ARG A 248 12.27 11.29 21.50
C ARG A 248 13.22 12.41 21.09
N ASP A 249 14.22 12.70 21.91
CA ASP A 249 15.22 13.76 21.72
C ASP A 249 16.47 13.30 20.95
N ALA A 250 16.52 12.03 20.54
CA ALA A 250 17.61 11.49 19.75
C ALA A 250 17.55 12.00 18.29
N TYR A 251 18.69 12.01 17.61
CA TYR A 251 18.78 12.36 16.19
C TYR A 251 17.86 11.47 15.34
N PRO A 252 17.17 11.99 14.31
CA PRO A 252 16.35 11.16 13.41
C PRO A 252 17.15 9.98 12.86
N VAL A 253 16.53 8.79 12.81
CA VAL A 253 17.20 7.60 12.23
C VAL A 253 17.46 7.79 10.75
N PHE A 254 16.52 8.45 10.06
CA PHE A 254 16.64 8.88 8.68
C PHE A 254 16.50 10.39 8.63
N ASP A 255 17.58 11.11 8.36
CA ASP A 255 17.55 12.58 8.32
C ASP A 255 16.67 13.11 7.19
N ILE A 256 16.12 14.31 7.37
CA ILE A 256 15.20 14.90 6.38
C ILE A 256 15.83 15.09 4.99
N PHE A 257 17.16 15.28 4.91
CA PHE A 257 17.85 15.51 3.64
C PHE A 257 17.99 14.23 2.81
N ILE A 258 17.91 13.06 3.43
CA ILE A 258 17.92 11.78 2.70
C ILE A 258 16.77 11.71 1.71
N PHE A 259 15.61 12.26 2.07
CA PHE A 259 14.41 12.25 1.25
C PHE A 259 14.47 13.24 0.07
N GLY A 260 15.44 14.14 0.06
CA GLY A 260 15.78 15.03 -1.06
C GLY A 260 16.91 14.49 -1.95
N SER A 261 17.45 13.30 -1.67
CA SER A 261 18.59 12.73 -2.39
C SER A 261 18.24 11.37 -3.00
N ALA A 262 18.21 11.30 -4.33
CA ALA A 262 17.99 10.06 -5.06
C ALA A 262 19.06 9.01 -4.75
N GLU A 263 20.33 9.42 -4.73
CA GLU A 263 21.48 8.56 -4.45
C GLU A 263 21.40 7.95 -3.05
N ARG A 264 21.04 8.75 -2.04
CA ARG A 264 20.97 8.27 -0.66
C ARG A 264 19.71 7.47 -0.36
N LEU A 265 18.59 7.74 -1.04
CA LEU A 265 17.31 7.08 -0.75
C LEU A 265 17.08 5.80 -1.57
N LEU A 266 17.44 5.82 -2.86
CA LEU A 266 17.07 4.76 -3.81
C LEU A 266 18.02 3.57 -3.79
N ASP A 267 19.14 3.64 -3.10
CA ASP A 267 20.04 2.50 -2.90
C ASP A 267 19.36 1.34 -2.15
N ALA A 268 18.44 1.67 -1.23
CA ALA A 268 17.63 0.71 -0.50
C ALA A 268 16.44 0.18 -1.32
N TRP A 269 16.11 0.78 -2.47
CA TRP A 269 14.92 0.44 -3.25
C TRP A 269 14.79 -1.04 -3.60
N PRO A 270 15.84 -1.77 -4.03
CA PRO A 270 15.73 -3.19 -4.33
C PRO A 270 15.24 -4.01 -3.13
N SER A 271 15.72 -3.69 -1.92
CA SER A 271 15.30 -4.38 -0.69
C SER A 271 13.93 -3.88 -0.21
N LEU A 272 13.74 -2.57 -0.16
CA LEU A 272 12.51 -1.92 0.31
C LEU A 272 11.28 -2.32 -0.51
N SER A 273 11.38 -2.32 -1.84
CA SER A 273 10.28 -2.72 -2.75
C SER A 273 9.86 -4.18 -2.62
N ARG A 274 10.74 -5.05 -2.09
CA ARG A 274 10.43 -6.45 -1.80
C ARG A 274 9.99 -6.73 -0.38
N SER A 275 10.07 -5.73 0.50
CA SER A 275 9.61 -5.89 1.88
C SER A 275 8.09 -6.03 1.97
N PRO A 276 7.56 -6.75 2.97
CA PRO A 276 6.13 -6.77 3.25
C PRO A 276 5.52 -5.37 3.42
N THR A 277 6.30 -4.43 3.95
CA THR A 277 5.89 -3.02 4.13
C THR A 277 5.38 -2.40 2.83
N LEU A 278 6.01 -2.68 1.68
CA LEU A 278 5.56 -2.15 0.38
C LEU A 278 4.76 -3.16 -0.45
N GLN A 279 5.12 -4.46 -0.42
CA GLN A 279 4.40 -5.45 -1.22
C GLN A 279 2.95 -5.64 -0.76
N GLU A 280 2.70 -5.47 0.53
CA GLU A 280 1.39 -5.65 1.17
C GLU A 280 0.84 -4.35 1.73
N PHE A 281 1.34 -3.21 1.25
CA PHE A 281 0.83 -1.89 1.59
C PHE A 281 -0.68 -1.77 1.28
N GLY A 282 -1.45 -1.21 2.22
CA GLY A 282 -2.85 -0.87 2.02
C GLY A 282 -3.24 0.49 2.58
N TRP A 283 -4.17 1.17 1.90
CA TRP A 283 -4.91 2.32 2.42
C TRP A 283 -6.04 1.87 3.33
N SER A 284 -6.33 2.59 4.41
CA SER A 284 -7.37 2.18 5.35
C SER A 284 -8.76 2.07 4.70
N PRO A 285 -9.69 1.32 5.30
CA PRO A 285 -11.08 1.29 4.84
C PRO A 285 -11.76 2.68 4.82
N LEU A 286 -11.30 3.64 5.65
CA LEU A 286 -11.79 5.01 5.61
C LEU A 286 -11.45 5.70 4.28
N ILE A 287 -10.21 5.49 3.81
CA ILE A 287 -9.69 6.04 2.55
C ILE A 287 -10.28 5.31 1.35
N GLU A 288 -10.37 3.98 1.42
CA GLU A 288 -10.97 3.17 0.37
C GLU A 288 -12.46 3.46 0.20
N LEU A 289 -13.21 3.68 1.31
CA LEU A 289 -14.60 4.14 1.22
C LEU A 289 -14.70 5.48 0.47
N ALA A 290 -13.82 6.43 0.79
CA ALA A 290 -13.83 7.75 0.16
C ALA A 290 -13.60 7.63 -1.35
N PHE A 291 -12.65 6.78 -1.75
CA PHE A 291 -12.41 6.48 -3.16
C PHE A 291 -13.66 5.84 -3.81
N ASP A 292 -14.19 4.78 -3.22
CA ASP A 292 -15.34 4.04 -3.77
C ASP A 292 -16.58 4.93 -3.90
N THR A 293 -16.81 5.83 -2.94
CA THR A 293 -17.92 6.82 -2.96
C THR A 293 -17.78 7.83 -4.10
N ASN A 294 -16.54 8.16 -4.49
CA ASN A 294 -16.24 9.18 -5.50
C ASN A 294 -15.83 8.60 -6.85
N ARG A 295 -15.87 7.28 -7.04
CA ARG A 295 -15.38 6.59 -8.26
C ARG A 295 -15.94 7.18 -9.56
N GLU A 296 -17.23 7.50 -9.59
CA GLU A 296 -17.91 8.02 -10.78
C GLU A 296 -17.60 9.51 -11.02
N LEU A 297 -17.13 10.23 -10.00
CA LEU A 297 -16.62 11.60 -10.12
C LEU A 297 -15.16 11.61 -10.59
N ILE A 298 -14.37 10.60 -10.20
CA ILE A 298 -12.95 10.48 -10.55
C ILE A 298 -12.80 10.03 -12.00
N ALA A 299 -13.41 8.91 -12.36
CA ALA A 299 -13.34 8.34 -13.70
C ALA A 299 -14.58 7.46 -13.93
N PRO A 300 -15.65 7.99 -14.57
CA PRO A 300 -16.88 7.24 -14.76
C PRO A 300 -16.64 5.90 -15.45
N SER A 301 -17.07 4.82 -14.79
CA SER A 301 -16.77 3.46 -15.24
C SER A 301 -17.89 2.94 -16.15
N HIS A 302 -17.53 2.29 -17.27
CA HIS A 302 -18.48 1.53 -18.08
C HIS A 302 -18.52 0.03 -17.67
N ILE A 303 -17.65 -0.35 -16.72
CA ILE A 303 -17.41 -1.74 -16.29
C ILE A 303 -17.72 -1.83 -14.80
N PHE A 304 -18.39 -2.90 -14.39
CA PHE A 304 -18.61 -3.25 -12.98
C PHE A 304 -17.31 -3.68 -12.30
N GLU A 305 -16.39 -2.75 -12.04
CA GLU A 305 -15.27 -2.99 -11.13
C GLU A 305 -15.81 -3.09 -9.69
N PRO A 306 -15.43 -4.14 -8.92
CA PRO A 306 -15.84 -4.25 -7.53
C PRO A 306 -15.27 -3.10 -6.70
N ALA A 307 -16.04 -2.64 -5.72
CA ALA A 307 -15.57 -1.66 -4.74
C ALA A 307 -14.36 -2.22 -3.97
N LEU A 308 -13.38 -1.38 -3.64
CA LEU A 308 -12.21 -1.79 -2.85
C LEU A 308 -12.63 -2.38 -1.51
N LEU A 309 -13.63 -1.78 -0.86
CA LEU A 309 -14.19 -2.30 0.39
C LEU A 309 -14.86 -3.67 0.27
N SER A 310 -15.43 -3.98 -0.90
CA SER A 310 -16.06 -5.28 -1.15
C SER A 310 -15.04 -6.37 -1.48
N THR A 311 -13.80 -5.97 -1.77
CA THR A 311 -12.70 -6.88 -2.07
C THR A 311 -11.91 -7.13 -0.79
N PRO A 312 -11.90 -8.36 -0.24
CA PRO A 312 -11.08 -8.66 0.93
C PRO A 312 -9.63 -8.25 0.69
N LEU A 313 -8.97 -7.70 1.71
CA LEU A 313 -7.50 -7.70 1.74
C LEU A 313 -7.08 -9.15 1.50
N ARG A 314 -6.52 -9.40 0.31
CA ARG A 314 -6.34 -10.75 -0.22
C ARG A 314 -5.56 -11.59 0.81
N VAL A 315 -6.23 -12.57 1.42
CA VAL A 315 -5.60 -13.77 1.99
C VAL A 315 -5.93 -14.97 1.09
N PRO A 316 -5.43 -15.06 -0.16
CA PRO A 316 -5.35 -16.36 -0.79
C PRO A 316 -4.11 -17.06 -0.23
N ALA A 317 -4.31 -18.28 0.26
CA ALA A 317 -3.23 -19.27 0.31
C ALA A 317 -2.46 -19.24 -1.03
N PRO A 318 -1.14 -19.48 -1.03
CA PRO A 318 -0.36 -19.45 -2.26
C PRO A 318 -1.06 -20.34 -3.28
N ALA A 319 -1.60 -19.74 -4.33
CA ALA A 319 -2.00 -20.51 -5.49
C ALA A 319 -0.72 -21.22 -5.93
N ALA A 320 -0.73 -22.56 -5.81
CA ALA A 320 0.34 -23.40 -6.31
C ALA A 320 0.55 -23.06 -7.80
N TYR A 321 1.53 -22.20 -8.08
CA TYR A 321 2.07 -22.06 -9.41
C TYR A 321 3.07 -23.20 -9.56
N SER A 322 2.74 -24.10 -10.49
CA SER A 322 3.64 -25.15 -10.94
C SER A 322 4.95 -24.53 -11.40
N PHE A 323 6.04 -24.91 -10.74
CA PHE A 323 7.39 -24.74 -11.23
C PHE A 323 7.58 -25.71 -12.40
N ASP A 324 7.31 -25.27 -13.62
CA ASP A 324 7.94 -25.90 -14.78
C ASP A 324 9.35 -25.31 -14.90
N VAL A 325 10.28 -26.01 -14.24
CA VAL A 325 11.71 -25.90 -14.53
C VAL A 325 11.90 -26.58 -15.87
N ASP A 326 11.84 -25.82 -16.96
CA ASP A 326 12.60 -26.06 -18.22
C ASP A 326 12.07 -25.17 -19.35
N SER A 327 12.44 -23.88 -19.33
CA SER A 327 12.68 -23.12 -20.56
C SER A 327 13.31 -21.77 -20.23
N ALA A 328 14.61 -21.66 -20.47
CA ALA A 328 15.34 -20.40 -20.53
C ALA A 328 14.92 -19.62 -21.79
N SER A 329 13.66 -19.17 -21.85
CA SER A 329 13.13 -18.23 -22.84
C SER A 329 11.70 -17.84 -22.43
N SER A 330 11.55 -16.95 -21.45
CA SER A 330 10.27 -16.26 -21.25
C SER A 330 10.49 -14.91 -20.58
N VAL A 331 9.98 -13.89 -21.25
CA VAL A 331 9.75 -12.51 -20.78
C VAL A 331 9.46 -12.46 -19.27
N HIS A 332 10.15 -11.57 -18.54
CA HIS A 332 9.88 -11.24 -17.14
C HIS A 332 8.40 -10.91 -16.93
N THR A 333 7.58 -11.89 -16.56
CA THR A 333 6.30 -11.63 -15.91
C THR A 333 6.61 -11.10 -14.53
N ALA A 334 6.62 -9.78 -14.38
CA ALA A 334 6.72 -9.13 -13.07
C ALA A 334 5.62 -9.70 -12.18
N GLN A 335 6.01 -10.35 -11.08
CA GLN A 335 5.03 -10.81 -10.09
C GLN A 335 4.29 -9.58 -9.54
N VAL A 336 2.98 -9.53 -9.79
CA VAL A 336 2.14 -8.46 -9.27
C VAL A 336 2.10 -8.59 -7.75
N THR A 337 2.55 -7.56 -7.05
CA THR A 337 2.52 -7.53 -5.57
C THR A 337 1.07 -7.53 -5.07
N PRO A 338 0.79 -8.02 -3.84
CA PRO A 338 -0.55 -7.94 -3.26
C PRO A 338 -1.14 -6.52 -3.31
N SER A 339 -0.33 -5.50 -3.02
CA SER A 339 -0.72 -4.09 -3.13
C SER A 339 -1.03 -3.69 -4.58
N GLY A 340 -0.16 -4.05 -5.53
CA GLY A 340 -0.38 -3.77 -6.96
C GLY A 340 -1.62 -4.46 -7.53
N ALA A 341 -1.96 -5.65 -7.03
CA ALA A 341 -3.18 -6.35 -7.41
C ALA A 341 -4.46 -5.71 -6.84
N ARG A 342 -4.36 -4.99 -5.70
CA ARG A 342 -5.48 -4.27 -5.08
C ARG A 342 -5.69 -2.89 -5.71
N TYR A 343 -4.61 -2.19 -6.02
CA TYR A 343 -4.64 -0.81 -6.51
C TYR A 343 -4.27 -0.72 -7.99
N THR A 344 -4.97 -1.49 -8.82
CA THR A 344 -4.73 -1.49 -10.26
C THR A 344 -5.04 -0.13 -10.89
N PRO A 345 -4.27 0.29 -11.92
CA PRO A 345 -4.53 1.53 -12.64
C PRO A 345 -5.95 1.58 -13.23
N VAL A 346 -6.57 2.75 -13.12
CA VAL A 346 -7.89 3.12 -13.66
C VAL A 346 -7.70 3.60 -15.10
N PRO A 347 -8.18 2.84 -16.10
CA PRO A 347 -7.90 3.16 -17.49
C PRO A 347 -8.55 4.46 -17.96
N GLY A 348 -7.75 5.31 -18.62
CA GLY A 348 -8.15 6.62 -19.14
C GLY A 348 -8.07 7.78 -18.13
N LEU A 349 -7.63 7.53 -16.90
CA LEU A 349 -7.48 8.56 -15.86
C LEU A 349 -6.09 9.20 -15.87
N LEU A 350 -6.06 10.52 -16.01
CA LEU A 350 -4.92 11.39 -15.71
C LEU A 350 -5.11 12.02 -14.33
N ALA A 351 -4.26 11.68 -13.35
CA ALA A 351 -4.23 12.39 -12.08
C ALA A 351 -3.08 13.39 -12.06
N MET A 352 -3.33 14.63 -11.63
CA MET A 352 -2.34 15.70 -11.60
C MET A 352 -2.19 16.28 -10.19
N HIS A 353 -1.04 16.09 -9.55
CA HIS A 353 -0.73 16.71 -8.27
C HIS A 353 -0.09 18.08 -8.44
N ILE A 354 -0.91 19.12 -8.24
CA ILE A 354 -0.53 20.52 -8.39
C ILE A 354 -0.47 21.20 -7.02
N ARG A 355 0.75 21.51 -6.57
CA ARG A 355 0.99 22.26 -5.34
C ARG A 355 0.79 23.76 -5.58
N ARG A 356 -0.10 24.37 -4.80
CA ARG A 356 -0.39 25.81 -4.77
C ARG A 356 -0.33 26.29 -3.31
N GLY A 357 -1.07 27.33 -2.96
CA GLY A 357 -1.23 27.78 -1.56
C GLY A 357 0.11 28.19 -0.95
N ASP A 358 0.48 27.53 0.15
CA ASP A 358 1.72 27.74 0.90
C ASP A 358 3.02 27.41 0.12
N PHE A 359 2.89 26.84 -1.08
CA PHE A 359 4.03 26.34 -1.85
C PHE A 359 4.78 27.41 -2.65
N ALA A 360 4.22 28.62 -2.83
CA ALA A 360 4.87 29.67 -3.61
C ALA A 360 6.24 30.07 -3.02
N GLU A 361 6.26 30.42 -1.73
CA GLU A 361 7.50 30.75 -1.02
C GLU A 361 8.43 29.53 -0.90
N HIS A 362 7.86 28.34 -0.69
CA HIS A 362 8.64 27.11 -0.66
C HIS A 362 9.41 26.88 -1.97
N CYS A 363 8.78 27.09 -3.13
CA CYS A 363 9.43 26.97 -4.43
C CYS A 363 10.55 27.98 -4.65
N VAL A 364 10.38 29.21 -4.17
CA VAL A 364 11.46 30.21 -4.16
C VAL A 364 12.64 29.68 -3.34
N ASN A 365 12.40 29.18 -2.13
CA ASN A 365 13.45 28.66 -1.26
C ASN A 365 14.16 27.43 -1.86
N LEU A 366 13.43 26.53 -2.51
CA LEU A 366 14.01 25.40 -3.25
C LEU A 366 14.94 25.86 -4.37
N GLY A 367 14.53 26.88 -5.12
CA GLY A 367 15.38 27.51 -6.13
C GLY A 367 16.63 28.14 -5.53
N LYS A 368 16.51 28.85 -4.39
CA LYS A 368 17.64 29.44 -3.69
C LYS A 368 18.65 28.40 -3.21
N TRP A 369 18.19 27.28 -2.67
CA TRP A 369 19.06 26.21 -2.19
C TRP A 369 19.61 25.31 -3.30
N GLY A 370 19.05 25.39 -4.51
CA GLY A 370 19.42 24.49 -5.61
C GLY A 370 18.99 23.05 -5.34
N ALA A 371 17.75 22.86 -4.86
CA ALA A 371 17.25 21.54 -4.51
C ALA A 371 17.11 20.63 -5.74
N ALA A 372 17.40 19.34 -5.56
CA ALA A 372 17.01 18.32 -6.52
C ALA A 372 15.53 17.95 -6.34
N TYR A 373 15.00 17.14 -7.26
CA TYR A 373 13.72 16.46 -7.05
C TYR A 373 13.78 15.59 -5.79
N SER A 374 12.62 15.38 -5.15
CA SER A 374 12.53 14.44 -4.03
C SER A 374 13.04 13.05 -4.45
N GLY A 375 13.64 12.30 -3.52
CA GLY A 375 14.33 11.05 -3.83
C GLY A 375 13.46 10.03 -4.57
N PHE A 376 12.21 9.84 -4.13
CA PHE A 376 11.27 8.94 -4.81
C PHE A 376 10.66 9.52 -6.11
N ASN A 377 10.91 10.79 -6.43
CA ASN A 377 10.63 11.37 -7.76
C ASN A 377 11.83 11.26 -8.70
N SER A 378 12.94 10.69 -8.24
CA SER A 378 14.22 10.71 -8.96
C SER A 378 14.68 9.30 -9.38
N PHE A 379 13.77 8.33 -9.44
CA PHE A 379 14.09 7.00 -9.97
C PHE A 379 14.73 7.11 -11.36
N PRO A 380 15.84 6.40 -11.63
CA PRO A 380 16.51 6.47 -12.93
C PRO A 380 15.58 6.16 -14.11
N ALA A 381 14.61 5.26 -13.92
CA ALA A 381 13.66 4.86 -14.95
C ALA A 381 12.55 5.89 -15.24
N LEU A 382 12.31 6.89 -14.38
CA LEU A 382 11.29 7.91 -14.65
C LEU A 382 11.73 8.83 -15.81
N PRO A 383 10.82 9.19 -16.72
CA PRO A 383 11.19 9.90 -17.96
C PRO A 383 11.60 11.35 -17.72
N ASP A 384 10.95 12.05 -16.80
CA ASP A 384 11.18 13.47 -16.57
C ASP A 384 12.33 13.65 -15.57
N LYS A 385 13.33 14.44 -15.96
CA LYS A 385 14.54 14.71 -15.19
C LYS A 385 14.70 16.22 -15.02
N PHE A 386 15.33 16.62 -13.92
CA PHE A 386 15.68 18.00 -13.66
C PHE A 386 17.17 18.13 -13.34
N PRO A 387 18.00 18.49 -14.34
CA PRO A 387 19.38 18.83 -14.09
C PRO A 387 19.42 20.18 -13.36
N VAL A 388 19.74 20.16 -12.07
CA VAL A 388 19.78 21.37 -11.24
C VAL A 388 20.76 22.38 -11.87
N PRO A 389 20.30 23.60 -12.22
CA PRO A 389 21.15 24.61 -12.86
C PRO A 389 22.03 25.32 -11.82
N SER A 390 22.94 24.58 -11.19
CA SER A 390 23.82 25.05 -10.11
C SER A 390 24.80 26.15 -10.52
N HIS A 391 25.06 26.29 -11.83
CA HIS A 391 25.94 27.30 -12.41
C HIS A 391 25.28 28.67 -12.55
N LEU A 392 23.95 28.76 -12.45
CA LEU A 392 23.22 30.02 -12.57
C LEU A 392 23.28 30.84 -11.27
N PRO A 393 23.24 32.19 -11.38
CA PRO A 393 22.95 33.06 -10.24
C PRO A 393 21.64 32.67 -9.54
N GLU A 394 21.50 33.04 -8.27
CA GLU A 394 20.34 32.67 -7.44
C GLU A 394 19.00 33.05 -8.09
N ASP A 395 18.85 34.29 -8.56
CA ASP A 395 17.59 34.77 -9.14
C ASP A 395 17.23 34.01 -10.43
N GLU A 396 18.21 33.79 -11.31
CA GLU A 396 18.02 33.01 -12.55
C GLU A 396 17.69 31.54 -12.25
N ARG A 397 18.29 30.98 -11.19
CA ARG A 397 17.98 29.63 -10.72
C ARG A 397 16.55 29.55 -10.18
N VAL A 398 16.11 30.53 -9.39
CA VAL A 398 14.72 30.57 -8.89
C VAL A 398 13.72 30.59 -10.05
N GLU A 399 13.96 31.41 -11.08
CA GLU A 399 13.11 31.45 -12.27
C GLU A 399 13.09 30.13 -13.04
N ALA A 400 14.24 29.45 -13.15
CA ALA A 400 14.32 28.13 -13.78
C ALA A 400 13.56 27.03 -13.01
N PHE A 401 13.44 27.15 -11.68
CA PHE A 401 12.69 26.21 -10.84
C PHE A 401 11.17 26.40 -10.93
N ARG A 402 10.72 27.64 -11.12
CA ARG A 402 9.29 28.00 -11.07
C ARG A 402 8.39 27.12 -11.95
N PRO A 403 8.66 26.85 -13.25
CA PRO A 403 7.76 26.03 -14.06
C PRO A 403 7.61 24.58 -13.55
N HIS A 404 8.62 24.04 -12.86
CA HIS A 404 8.60 22.67 -12.32
C HIS A 404 7.96 22.60 -10.92
N CYS A 405 8.07 23.68 -10.15
CA CYS A 405 7.64 23.71 -8.75
C CYS A 405 6.30 24.43 -8.55
N TYR A 406 6.06 25.52 -9.26
CA TYR A 406 4.86 26.35 -9.14
C TYR A 406 4.37 26.81 -10.54
N PRO A 407 3.96 25.86 -11.40
CA PRO A 407 3.52 26.20 -12.75
C PRO A 407 2.24 27.04 -12.76
N ASP A 408 2.10 27.84 -13.81
CA ASP A 408 0.85 28.53 -14.12
C ASP A 408 -0.17 27.60 -14.80
N ILE A 409 -1.39 28.11 -15.03
CA ILE A 409 -2.48 27.30 -15.58
C ILE A 409 -2.17 26.84 -17.01
N ASP A 410 -1.57 27.69 -17.85
CA ASP A 410 -1.28 27.32 -19.24
C ASP A 410 -0.17 26.28 -19.32
N GLU A 411 0.81 26.33 -18.42
CA GLU A 411 1.84 25.30 -18.28
C GLU A 411 1.26 23.95 -17.84
N ILE A 412 0.34 23.95 -16.86
CA ILE A 412 -0.34 22.73 -16.41
C ILE A 412 -1.17 22.13 -17.56
N VAL A 413 -1.93 22.95 -18.27
CA VAL A 413 -2.77 22.51 -19.40
C VAL A 413 -1.91 21.95 -20.54
N ARG A 414 -0.82 22.64 -20.89
CA ARG A 414 0.14 22.15 -21.90
C ARG A 414 0.68 20.78 -21.49
N ARG A 415 1.07 20.63 -20.23
CA ARG A 415 1.60 19.37 -19.71
C ARG A 415 0.59 18.23 -19.77
N ALA A 416 -0.68 18.50 -19.46
CA ALA A 416 -1.76 17.51 -19.56
C ALA A 416 -1.95 17.02 -21.00
N GLU A 417 -1.96 17.94 -21.98
CA GLU A 417 -2.11 17.58 -23.41
C GLU A 417 -0.90 16.81 -23.95
N GLU A 418 0.32 17.22 -23.60
CA GLU A 418 1.55 16.51 -23.99
C GLU A 418 1.51 15.04 -23.55
N VAL A 419 1.21 14.81 -22.27
CA VAL A 419 1.13 13.47 -21.71
C VAL A 419 0.01 12.64 -22.34
N ALA A 420 -1.14 13.26 -22.63
CA ALA A 420 -2.25 12.59 -23.30
C ALA A 420 -1.90 12.15 -24.72
N LEU A 421 -1.22 13.01 -25.48
CA LEU A 421 -0.74 12.70 -26.84
C LEU A 421 0.32 11.61 -26.82
N GLU A 422 1.24 11.63 -25.84
CA GLU A 422 2.25 10.57 -25.70
C GLU A 422 1.63 9.19 -25.46
N GLU A 423 0.59 9.08 -24.64
CA GLU A 423 -0.10 7.81 -24.42
C GLU A 423 -0.77 7.30 -25.70
N GLU A 424 -1.38 8.19 -26.50
CA GLU A 424 -1.97 7.85 -27.80
C GLU A 424 -0.90 7.37 -28.80
N VAL A 425 0.23 8.07 -28.89
CA VAL A 425 1.36 7.69 -29.75
C VAL A 425 1.95 6.33 -29.36
N LYS A 426 1.97 6.01 -28.06
CA LYS A 426 2.39 4.70 -27.54
C LYS A 426 1.34 3.60 -27.70
N GLY A 427 0.20 3.90 -28.33
CA GLY A 427 -0.89 2.94 -28.58
C GLY A 427 -1.61 2.50 -27.31
N ARG A 428 -1.52 3.28 -26.23
CA ARG A 428 -2.19 3.00 -24.95
C ARG A 428 -3.60 3.55 -24.95
N GLN A 429 -4.36 3.19 -23.91
CA GLN A 429 -5.70 3.70 -23.73
C GLN A 429 -5.67 5.23 -23.63
N ARG A 430 -6.54 5.88 -24.41
CA ARG A 430 -6.67 7.34 -24.43
C ARG A 430 -7.04 7.88 -23.06
N LEU A 431 -6.30 8.90 -22.60
CA LEU A 431 -6.67 9.68 -21.43
C LEU A 431 -7.89 10.54 -21.75
N ARG A 432 -8.92 10.44 -20.91
CA ARG A 432 -10.24 11.05 -21.11
C ARG A 432 -10.81 11.68 -19.83
N ASP A 433 -10.29 11.33 -18.66
CA ASP A 433 -10.73 11.89 -17.39
C ASP A 433 -9.51 12.51 -16.69
N VAL A 434 -9.64 13.73 -16.16
CA VAL A 434 -8.60 14.44 -15.42
C VAL A 434 -9.05 14.64 -13.98
N TYR A 435 -8.18 14.27 -13.04
CA TYR A 435 -8.37 14.53 -11.62
C TYR A 435 -7.24 15.39 -11.06
N ILE A 436 -7.56 16.55 -10.52
CA ILE A 436 -6.60 17.55 -10.01
C ILE A 436 -6.48 17.42 -8.50
N MET A 437 -5.34 16.91 -8.02
CA MET A 437 -4.99 16.90 -6.60
C MET A 437 -4.35 18.23 -6.22
N THR A 438 -4.99 19.04 -5.38
CA THR A 438 -4.46 20.39 -5.08
C THR A 438 -4.94 20.99 -3.77
N ASN A 439 -4.08 21.81 -3.16
CA ASN A 439 -4.38 22.72 -2.05
C ASN A 439 -4.70 24.15 -2.52
N GLY A 440 -4.85 24.38 -3.83
CA GLY A 440 -5.13 25.71 -4.39
C GLY A 440 -6.51 26.28 -4.04
N PRO A 441 -6.70 27.61 -4.07
CA PRO A 441 -8.00 28.26 -3.84
C PRO A 441 -9.09 27.79 -4.81
N ALA A 442 -10.36 27.88 -4.42
CA ALA A 442 -11.47 27.30 -5.19
C ALA A 442 -11.64 27.96 -6.56
N GLU A 443 -11.51 29.28 -6.61
CA GLU A 443 -11.55 30.11 -7.81
C GLU A 443 -10.44 29.75 -8.80
N TRP A 444 -9.21 29.52 -8.32
CA TRP A 444 -8.09 29.10 -9.15
C TRP A 444 -8.28 27.69 -9.71
N VAL A 445 -8.84 26.78 -8.91
CA VAL A 445 -9.18 25.42 -9.37
C VAL A 445 -10.28 25.46 -10.43
N ALA A 446 -11.30 26.31 -10.25
CA ALA A 446 -12.37 26.47 -11.23
C ALA A 446 -11.82 26.98 -12.58
N GLU A 447 -10.94 27.97 -12.56
CA GLU A 447 -10.25 28.47 -13.74
C GLU A 447 -9.43 27.37 -14.44
N LEU A 448 -8.61 26.62 -13.70
CA LEU A 448 -7.84 25.50 -14.27
C LEU A 448 -8.75 24.44 -14.92
N LYS A 449 -9.86 24.07 -14.27
CA LYS A 449 -10.82 23.11 -14.81
C LYS A 449 -11.40 23.61 -16.14
N GLU A 450 -11.82 24.88 -16.19
CA GLU A 450 -12.35 25.49 -17.41
C GLU A 450 -11.31 25.50 -18.54
N ARG A 451 -10.06 25.87 -18.23
CA ARG A 451 -8.97 25.94 -19.19
C ARG A 451 -8.62 24.57 -19.78
N LEU A 452 -8.60 23.52 -18.95
CA LEU A 452 -8.44 22.13 -19.42
C LEU A 452 -9.56 21.73 -20.37
N VAL A 453 -10.82 22.01 -20.03
CA VAL A 453 -11.98 21.69 -20.89
C VAL A 453 -11.89 22.43 -22.23
N GLN A 454 -11.59 23.74 -22.20
CA GLN A 454 -11.48 24.56 -23.41
C GLN A 454 -10.34 24.09 -24.32
N LYS A 455 -9.13 23.86 -23.77
CA LYS A 455 -7.95 23.49 -24.56
C LYS A 455 -7.96 22.04 -25.01
N GLY A 456 -8.55 21.13 -24.23
CA GLY A 456 -8.67 19.73 -24.60
C GLY A 456 -9.57 19.47 -25.81
N ASN A 457 -10.35 20.45 -26.26
CA ASN A 457 -11.14 20.38 -27.50
C ASN A 457 -11.98 19.09 -27.62
N GLY A 458 -12.71 18.74 -26.55
CA GLY A 458 -13.52 17.53 -26.46
C GLY A 458 -12.77 16.24 -26.11
N ARG A 459 -11.47 16.29 -25.81
CA ARG A 459 -10.68 15.17 -25.27
C ARG A 459 -11.18 14.73 -23.89
N TRP A 460 -11.33 15.70 -23.00
CA TRP A 460 -11.65 15.45 -21.60
C TRP A 460 -13.15 15.32 -21.43
N ARG A 461 -13.60 14.12 -21.06
CA ARG A 461 -14.96 13.80 -20.67
C ARG A 461 -15.28 14.37 -19.29
N MET A 462 -14.33 14.24 -18.35
CA MET A 462 -14.47 14.71 -16.98
C MET A 462 -13.21 15.45 -16.56
N VAL A 463 -13.37 16.59 -15.88
CA VAL A 463 -12.29 17.32 -15.21
C VAL A 463 -12.76 17.63 -13.80
N THR A 464 -12.18 16.94 -12.81
CA THR A 464 -12.54 17.04 -11.39
C THR A 464 -11.30 17.30 -10.55
N SER A 465 -11.50 17.53 -9.24
CA SER A 465 -10.43 17.90 -8.33
C SER A 465 -10.68 17.40 -6.92
N SER A 466 -9.67 17.51 -6.07
CA SER A 466 -9.79 17.33 -4.62
C SER A 466 -11.01 18.06 -4.07
N ARG A 467 -11.33 19.28 -4.54
CA ARG A 467 -12.44 20.09 -4.02
C ARG A 467 -13.83 19.53 -4.36
N ASP A 468 -13.93 18.66 -5.35
CA ASP A 468 -15.18 18.05 -5.78
C ASP A 468 -15.50 16.76 -5.02
N LEU A 469 -14.57 16.22 -4.22
CA LEU A 469 -14.78 14.99 -3.45
C LEU A 469 -15.89 15.15 -2.40
N MET A 470 -16.83 14.21 -2.41
CA MET A 470 -17.81 14.01 -1.34
C MET A 470 -17.17 13.21 -0.21
N LEU A 471 -16.94 13.87 0.93
CA LEU A 471 -16.24 13.30 2.08
C LEU A 471 -17.07 13.45 3.34
N ASN A 472 -17.15 12.38 4.13
CA ASN A 472 -17.70 12.45 5.47
C ASN A 472 -16.76 13.24 6.41
N TRP A 473 -17.24 13.56 7.61
CA TRP A 473 -16.51 14.38 8.59
C TRP A 473 -15.10 13.85 8.91
N GLU A 474 -14.95 12.53 9.08
CA GLU A 474 -13.65 11.90 9.35
C GLU A 474 -12.73 12.00 8.12
N GLN A 475 -13.23 11.69 6.92
CA GLN A 475 -12.45 11.71 5.68
C GLN A 475 -11.90 13.09 5.34
N ARG A 476 -12.57 14.18 5.74
CA ARG A 476 -12.12 15.56 5.45
C ARG A 476 -10.70 15.86 5.96
N TYR A 477 -10.29 15.26 7.08
CA TYR A 477 -8.98 15.52 7.71
C TYR A 477 -7.88 14.54 7.31
N VAL A 478 -8.22 13.50 6.53
CA VAL A 478 -7.29 12.52 5.95
C VAL A 478 -7.33 12.50 4.42
N LYS A 479 -7.98 13.50 3.82
CA LYS A 479 -8.24 13.62 2.39
C LYS A 479 -7.00 13.50 1.51
N GLN A 480 -5.85 13.95 1.98
CA GLN A 480 -4.57 13.81 1.28
C GLN A 480 -4.26 12.34 0.94
N ALA A 481 -4.65 11.38 1.78
CA ALA A 481 -4.49 9.95 1.50
C ALA A 481 -5.46 9.45 0.42
N VAL A 482 -6.67 10.04 0.32
CA VAL A 482 -7.61 9.77 -0.77
C VAL A 482 -7.02 10.25 -2.11
N ASP A 483 -6.48 11.46 -2.14
CA ASP A 483 -5.78 11.99 -3.31
C ASP A 483 -4.60 11.08 -3.70
N MET A 484 -3.80 10.61 -2.74
CA MET A 484 -2.69 9.69 -2.99
C MET A 484 -3.15 8.34 -3.57
N LEU A 485 -4.25 7.77 -3.07
CA LEU A 485 -4.85 6.56 -3.64
C LEU A 485 -5.30 6.79 -5.10
N ILE A 486 -5.93 7.93 -5.39
CA ILE A 486 -6.32 8.28 -6.77
C ILE A 486 -5.09 8.40 -7.68
N GLY A 487 -4.05 9.10 -7.22
CA GLY A 487 -2.77 9.23 -7.95
C GLY A 487 -2.07 7.90 -8.17
N GLN A 488 -2.03 7.03 -7.14
CA GLN A 488 -1.48 5.68 -7.24
C GLN A 488 -2.20 4.87 -8.32
N ARG A 489 -3.53 4.97 -8.36
CA ARG A 489 -4.40 4.26 -9.29
C ARG A 489 -4.58 4.97 -10.63
N ALA A 490 -3.99 6.12 -10.91
CA ALA A 490 -4.18 6.75 -12.22
C ALA A 490 -3.54 5.91 -13.34
N GLN A 491 -4.08 5.93 -14.55
CA GLN A 491 -3.34 5.39 -15.70
C GLN A 491 -2.04 6.17 -15.84
N VAL A 492 -2.12 7.50 -15.89
CA VAL A 492 -0.95 8.37 -15.82
C VAL A 492 -1.07 9.31 -14.64
N PHE A 493 -0.01 9.41 -13.87
CA PHE A 493 0.12 10.37 -12.77
C PHE A 493 1.16 11.42 -13.15
N VAL A 494 0.79 12.70 -13.12
CA VAL A 494 1.70 13.84 -13.24
C VAL A 494 1.78 14.51 -11.88
N GLY A 495 2.96 14.69 -11.30
CA GLY A 495 3.04 15.35 -10.00
C GLY A 495 4.16 16.36 -9.86
N ASN A 496 4.06 17.15 -8.79
CA ASN A 496 5.09 18.10 -8.41
C ASN A 496 6.33 17.35 -7.88
N ALA A 497 7.44 17.45 -8.60
CA ALA A 497 8.65 16.66 -8.33
C ALA A 497 9.37 17.01 -7.02
N PHE A 498 9.11 18.18 -6.47
CA PHE A 498 9.68 18.62 -5.18
C PHE A 498 8.83 18.20 -3.99
N SER A 499 7.61 17.70 -4.23
CA SER A 499 6.73 17.24 -3.16
C SER A 499 7.01 15.79 -2.77
N SER A 500 7.21 15.55 -1.47
CA SER A 500 7.28 14.22 -0.87
C SER A 500 6.00 13.40 -1.08
N LEU A 501 4.84 14.05 -1.15
CA LEU A 501 3.56 13.39 -1.46
C LEU A 501 3.56 12.78 -2.86
N THR A 502 4.06 13.51 -3.87
CA THR A 502 4.31 12.96 -5.21
C THR A 502 5.30 11.80 -5.16
N GLY A 503 6.38 11.96 -4.38
CA GLY A 503 7.42 10.93 -4.19
C GLY A 503 6.81 9.61 -3.72
N ILE A 504 5.97 9.63 -2.70
CA ILE A 504 5.32 8.42 -2.19
C ILE A 504 4.35 7.81 -3.19
N ILE A 505 3.62 8.62 -3.97
CA ILE A 505 2.76 8.08 -5.04
C ILE A 505 3.60 7.37 -6.09
N ASN A 506 4.71 7.98 -6.52
CA ASN A 506 5.63 7.35 -7.46
C ASN A 506 6.27 6.09 -6.89
N MET A 507 6.69 6.10 -5.63
CA MET A 507 7.15 4.91 -4.91
C MET A 507 6.10 3.80 -4.92
N ALA A 508 4.83 4.09 -4.59
CA ALA A 508 3.75 3.11 -4.59
C ALA A 508 3.46 2.55 -6.00
N ARG A 509 3.49 3.41 -7.04
CA ARG A 509 3.34 3.02 -8.44
C ARG A 509 4.47 2.10 -8.90
N MET A 510 5.71 2.45 -8.58
CA MET A 510 6.90 1.65 -8.89
C MET A 510 6.87 0.29 -8.15
N ALA A 511 6.47 0.26 -6.87
CA ALA A 511 6.32 -0.99 -6.11
C ALA A 511 5.17 -1.88 -6.63
N SER A 512 4.16 -1.27 -7.24
CA SER A 512 3.02 -1.96 -7.86
C SER A 512 3.31 -2.45 -9.28
N GLY A 513 4.51 -2.17 -9.82
CA GLY A 513 4.87 -2.55 -11.19
C GLY A 513 4.19 -1.71 -12.28
N VAL A 514 3.67 -0.51 -11.94
CA VAL A 514 3.16 0.43 -12.94
C VAL A 514 4.35 0.89 -13.82
N PRO A 515 4.22 0.92 -15.15
CA PRO A 515 5.31 1.32 -16.03
C PRO A 515 5.85 2.73 -15.66
N PRO A 516 7.17 2.90 -15.48
CA PRO A 516 7.77 4.18 -15.05
C PRO A 516 7.40 5.38 -15.92
N GLU A 517 7.20 5.17 -17.22
CA GLU A 517 6.79 6.19 -18.19
C GLU A 517 5.36 6.71 -17.98
N GLN A 518 4.57 6.07 -17.13
CA GLN A 518 3.25 6.53 -16.69
C GLN A 518 3.31 7.31 -15.36
N SER A 519 4.50 7.51 -14.81
CA SER A 519 4.77 8.40 -13.69
C SER A 519 5.57 9.60 -14.21
N ARG A 520 4.86 10.71 -14.36
CA ARG A 520 5.36 11.95 -14.97
C ARG A 520 5.50 13.06 -13.92
N LEU A 521 6.30 14.06 -14.24
CA LEU A 521 6.55 15.22 -13.39
C LEU A 521 6.24 16.52 -14.15
N LEU A 522 5.97 17.59 -13.39
CA LEU A 522 5.75 18.95 -13.89
C LEU A 522 7.06 19.60 -14.38
#